data_AF-A0A382ML83-F1
#
_entry.id   AF-A0A382ML83-F1
#
_cell.length_a   1.000
_cell.length_b   1.000
_cell.length_c   1.000
_cell.angle_alpha   90.00
_cell.angle_beta   90.00
_cell.angle_gamma   90.00
#
_symmetry.space_group_name_H-M   'P 1'
#
loop_
_entity.id
_entity.type
_entity.pdbx_description
1 polymer ?
#
loop_
_entity_poly.entity_id
_entity_poly.type
_entity_poly.pdbx_seq_one_letter_code
_entity_poly.pdbx_strand_id
1 'polypeptide(L)'
;MRDHTKSTRPNKHIFCAHCGTQNPTGEYACSRCGERLTNSTTNSSTKIESIPCSQCHNTNDVRSSYCWGCGAEMSLSITLANTPNTVTPAATPTQIVKHAPTSSTDLIQPPSDMTTAEQALKNGTQKRILSPDEEIAAQNTSGKANGKIPPNIKRWNWAAFLMPAVWGLFSGVPFTALLFAAAFLPSTAQLLIMISASLFLGFKGNELAWRGKKWQSVEHFNSFQRQWASWSIRLSAAIGAILLVFIITRTGG
;
A
#
# COMPACT_ATOMS: atom_id res chain seq x y z
N MET A 1 -43.46 11.97 -12.44
CA MET A 1 -42.59 11.19 -11.53
C MET A 1 -41.63 10.40 -12.42
N ARG A 2 -40.32 10.66 -12.34
CA ARG A 2 -39.31 9.96 -13.16
C ARG A 2 -38.88 8.70 -12.40
N ASP A 3 -39.21 7.54 -12.94
CA ASP A 3 -38.78 6.24 -12.42
C ASP A 3 -37.26 6.09 -12.55
N HIS A 4 -36.60 5.95 -11.40
CA HIS A 4 -35.22 5.51 -11.32
C HIS A 4 -35.17 3.99 -11.47
N THR A 5 -35.28 3.48 -12.70
CA THR A 5 -34.94 2.09 -13.00
C THR A 5 -33.43 1.91 -12.84
N LYS A 6 -33.04 1.46 -11.64
CA LYS A 6 -31.72 0.98 -11.29
C LYS A 6 -31.32 -0.10 -12.29
N SER A 7 -30.39 0.22 -13.19
CA SER A 7 -29.76 -0.70 -14.14
C SER A 7 -29.14 -1.86 -13.35
N THR A 8 -29.86 -2.97 -13.24
CA THR A 8 -29.43 -4.16 -12.52
C THR A 8 -29.03 -5.21 -13.55
N ARG A 9 -27.96 -4.94 -14.31
CA ARG A 9 -27.23 -6.02 -14.98
C ARG A 9 -26.41 -6.71 -13.89
N PRO A 10 -26.51 -8.04 -13.69
CA PRO A 10 -25.58 -8.73 -12.79
C PRO A 10 -24.18 -8.48 -13.33
N ASN A 11 -23.35 -7.77 -12.57
CA ASN A 11 -21.96 -7.56 -12.96
C ASN A 11 -21.33 -8.94 -13.15
N LYS A 12 -21.00 -9.30 -14.40
CA LYS A 12 -20.38 -10.59 -14.77
C LYS A 12 -18.97 -10.75 -14.17
N HIS A 13 -18.49 -9.70 -13.50
CA HIS A 13 -17.16 -9.59 -12.97
C HIS A 13 -17.18 -9.00 -11.57
N ILE A 14 -16.21 -9.41 -10.76
CA ILE A 14 -15.91 -8.87 -9.44
C ILE A 14 -14.50 -8.29 -9.46
N PHE A 15 -14.33 -7.10 -8.90
CA PHE A 15 -13.02 -6.50 -8.75
C PHE A 15 -12.39 -6.92 -7.42
N CYS A 16 -11.11 -7.24 -7.44
CA CYS A 16 -10.38 -7.56 -6.23
C CYS A 16 -10.25 -6.31 -5.36
N ALA A 17 -10.79 -6.36 -4.13
CA ALA A 17 -10.73 -5.26 -3.18
C ALA A 17 -9.29 -4.88 -2.76
N HIS A 18 -8.32 -5.78 -2.98
CA HIS A 18 -6.91 -5.57 -2.64
C HIS A 18 -6.08 -4.99 -3.78
N CYS A 19 -6.15 -5.54 -5.01
CA CYS A 19 -5.29 -5.12 -6.12
C CYS A 19 -6.03 -4.49 -7.31
N GLY A 20 -7.36 -4.44 -7.29
CA GLY A 20 -8.19 -3.84 -8.34
C GLY A 20 -8.34 -4.69 -9.61
N THR A 21 -7.74 -5.88 -9.67
CA THR A 21 -7.90 -6.77 -10.83
C THR A 21 -9.34 -7.23 -10.97
N GLN A 22 -9.85 -7.20 -12.20
CA GLN A 22 -11.14 -7.75 -12.56
C GLN A 22 -11.05 -9.27 -12.68
N ASN A 23 -11.98 -9.98 -12.05
CA ASN A 23 -12.07 -11.44 -12.07
C ASN A 23 -13.51 -11.84 -12.47
N PRO A 24 -13.72 -13.02 -13.04
CA PRO A 24 -15.06 -13.59 -13.20
C PRO A 24 -15.80 -13.70 -11.86
N THR A 25 -17.11 -13.48 -11.86
CA THR A 25 -17.92 -13.74 -10.65
C THR A 25 -17.92 -15.23 -10.29
N GLY A 26 -17.81 -15.53 -8.99
CA GLY A 26 -17.83 -16.90 -8.47
C GLY A 26 -16.46 -17.51 -8.21
N GLU A 27 -15.37 -16.85 -8.63
CA GLU A 27 -14.03 -17.27 -8.25
C GLU A 27 -13.74 -17.00 -6.76
N TYR A 28 -12.98 -17.90 -6.13
CA TYR A 28 -12.63 -17.79 -4.72
C TYR A 28 -11.53 -16.74 -4.47
N ALA A 29 -10.55 -16.66 -5.37
CA ALA A 29 -9.36 -15.84 -5.20
C ALA A 29 -9.08 -15.03 -6.47
N CYS A 30 -8.42 -13.89 -6.30
CA CYS A 30 -8.03 -13.05 -7.41
C CYS A 30 -6.95 -13.74 -8.24
N SER A 31 -7.20 -13.86 -9.54
CA SER A 31 -6.29 -14.42 -10.55
C SER A 31 -4.91 -13.78 -10.60
N ARG A 32 -4.73 -12.58 -10.03
CA ARG A 32 -3.47 -11.85 -10.04
C ARG A 32 -2.74 -11.84 -8.71
N CYS A 33 -3.42 -11.41 -7.63
CA CYS A 33 -2.76 -11.24 -6.33
C CYS A 33 -3.03 -12.39 -5.36
N GLY A 34 -3.90 -13.35 -5.71
CA GLY A 34 -4.27 -14.48 -4.87
C GLY A 34 -5.20 -14.15 -3.70
N GLU A 35 -5.54 -12.87 -3.49
CA GLU A 35 -6.42 -12.45 -2.40
C GLU A 35 -7.85 -12.96 -2.59
N ARG A 36 -8.53 -13.32 -1.50
CA ARG A 36 -9.92 -13.80 -1.57
C ARG A 36 -10.84 -12.74 -2.16
N LEU A 37 -11.69 -13.17 -3.10
CA LEU A 37 -12.72 -12.32 -3.68
C LEU A 37 -13.95 -12.33 -2.76
N THR A 38 -14.13 -11.24 -2.01
CA THR A 38 -15.28 -11.08 -1.10
C THR A 38 -16.28 -10.09 -1.69
N ASN A 39 -17.54 -10.52 -1.81
CA ASN A 39 -18.66 -9.59 -1.90
C ASN A 39 -19.21 -9.37 -0.48
N SER A 40 -19.62 -8.15 -0.14
CA SER A 40 -20.05 -7.81 1.24
C SER A 40 -21.28 -8.59 1.72
N THR A 41 -21.94 -9.38 0.85
CA THR A 41 -23.10 -10.21 1.18
C THR A 41 -22.75 -11.50 1.94
N THR A 42 -21.49 -11.95 1.95
CA THR A 42 -21.12 -13.29 2.49
C THR A 42 -20.53 -13.32 3.90
N ASN A 43 -20.36 -12.18 4.59
CA ASN A 43 -19.80 -12.14 5.95
C ASN A 43 -20.78 -11.57 6.99
N SER A 44 -21.90 -12.27 7.22
CA SER A 44 -22.72 -12.10 8.43
C SER A 44 -22.04 -12.79 9.61
N SER A 45 -21.05 -12.15 10.24
CA SER A 45 -20.68 -12.32 11.66
C SER A 45 -19.30 -11.75 11.90
N THR A 46 -19.23 -10.44 12.00
CA THR A 46 -18.34 -9.64 12.86
C THR A 46 -18.57 -8.19 12.45
N LYS A 47 -18.38 -7.27 13.38
CA LYS A 47 -18.60 -5.83 13.24
C LYS A 47 -17.61 -5.24 12.22
N ILE A 48 -17.83 -5.47 10.93
CA ILE A 48 -17.02 -4.91 9.85
C ILE A 48 -17.56 -3.52 9.58
N GLU A 49 -16.79 -2.52 10.00
CA GLU A 49 -17.01 -1.15 9.59
C GLU A 49 -16.97 -1.09 8.05
N SER A 50 -17.99 -0.48 7.46
CA SER A 50 -18.22 -0.57 6.02
C SER A 50 -18.44 0.82 5.44
N ILE A 51 -17.89 1.05 4.24
CA ILE A 51 -17.90 2.35 3.58
C ILE A 51 -18.50 2.21 2.17
N PRO A 52 -19.42 3.10 1.76
CA PRO A 52 -19.99 3.07 0.42
C PRO A 52 -19.00 3.62 -0.61
N CYS A 53 -18.96 3.01 -1.79
CA CYS A 53 -18.19 3.51 -2.91
C CYS A 53 -18.77 4.83 -3.44
N SER A 54 -17.93 5.84 -3.70
CA SER A 54 -18.36 7.13 -4.27
C SER A 54 -18.83 7.03 -5.73
N GLN A 55 -18.42 5.99 -6.46
CA GLN A 55 -18.74 5.81 -7.88
C GLN A 55 -19.98 4.95 -8.12
N CYS A 56 -20.12 3.83 -7.41
CA CYS A 56 -21.22 2.88 -7.65
C CYS A 56 -22.07 2.58 -6.41
N HIS A 57 -21.78 3.21 -5.28
CA HIS A 57 -22.50 3.06 -4.00
C HIS A 57 -22.55 1.65 -3.40
N ASN A 58 -21.79 0.69 -3.94
CA ASN A 58 -21.62 -0.60 -3.28
C ASN A 58 -20.87 -0.41 -1.96
N THR A 59 -21.32 -1.12 -0.94
CA THR A 59 -20.65 -1.17 0.36
C THR A 59 -19.40 -2.02 0.27
N ASN A 60 -18.31 -1.56 0.87
CA ASN A 60 -17.02 -2.24 0.92
C ASN A 60 -16.50 -2.25 2.37
N ASP A 61 -15.56 -3.15 2.67
CA ASP A 61 -14.80 -3.10 3.92
C ASP A 61 -13.99 -1.79 3.98
N VAL A 62 -13.86 -1.16 5.17
CA VAL A 62 -13.03 0.04 5.36
C VAL A 62 -11.57 -0.14 4.95
N ARG A 63 -11.06 -1.37 4.92
CA ARG A 63 -9.69 -1.72 4.49
C ARG A 63 -9.58 -1.98 2.99
N SER A 64 -10.69 -2.07 2.27
CA SER A 64 -10.67 -2.26 0.82
C SER A 64 -9.96 -1.09 0.14
N SER A 65 -8.99 -1.39 -0.72
CA SER A 65 -8.31 -0.38 -1.54
C SER A 65 -9.06 -0.08 -2.85
N TYR A 66 -9.87 -1.03 -3.30
CA TYR A 66 -10.71 -0.91 -4.50
C TYR A 66 -12.12 -1.40 -4.21
N CYS A 67 -13.10 -0.80 -4.87
CA CYS A 67 -14.48 -1.22 -4.77
C CYS A 67 -14.68 -2.58 -5.46
N TRP A 68 -15.23 -3.57 -4.78
CA TRP A 68 -15.46 -4.90 -5.37
C TRP A 68 -16.45 -4.88 -6.54
N GLY A 69 -17.37 -3.91 -6.56
CA GLY A 69 -18.39 -3.76 -7.59
C GLY A 69 -17.92 -3.09 -8.89
N CYS A 70 -17.27 -1.93 -8.80
CA CYS A 70 -16.89 -1.12 -9.97
C CYS A 70 -15.38 -0.96 -10.18
N GLY A 71 -14.55 -1.44 -9.27
CA GLY A 71 -13.09 -1.32 -9.36
C GLY A 71 -12.54 0.07 -9.01
N ALA A 72 -13.37 1.04 -8.64
CA ALA A 72 -12.92 2.37 -8.25
C ALA A 72 -12.02 2.32 -7.01
N GLU A 73 -10.98 3.13 -6.99
CA GLU A 73 -10.10 3.28 -5.83
C GLU A 73 -10.85 3.90 -4.65
N MET A 74 -10.69 3.30 -3.48
CA MET A 74 -11.28 3.76 -2.24
C MET A 74 -10.27 4.69 -1.55
N SER A 75 -10.55 5.99 -1.55
CA SER A 75 -9.68 6.99 -0.94
C SER A 75 -9.58 6.76 0.56
N LEU A 76 -8.43 6.23 0.99
CA LEU A 76 -8.14 5.99 2.40
C LEU A 76 -7.65 7.30 3.03
N SER A 77 -8.56 8.22 3.31
CA SER A 77 -8.32 9.35 4.23
C SER A 77 -9.07 9.07 5.52
N ILE A 78 -8.53 8.15 6.33
CA ILE A 78 -8.99 8.00 7.72
C ILE A 78 -8.34 9.13 8.51
N THR A 79 -9.04 10.26 8.60
CA THR A 79 -8.83 11.19 9.70
C THR A 79 -9.33 10.49 10.95
N LEU A 80 -8.42 9.91 11.74
CA LEU A 80 -8.76 9.39 13.07
C LEU A 80 -8.99 10.59 14.00
N ALA A 81 -10.15 11.23 13.89
CA ALA A 81 -10.60 12.22 14.85
C ALA A 81 -11.11 11.48 16.10
N ASN A 82 -10.19 11.16 17.01
CA ASN A 82 -10.56 10.83 18.38
C ASN A 82 -10.50 12.11 19.21
N THR A 83 -11.66 12.72 19.44
CA THR A 83 -11.90 13.59 20.59
C THR A 83 -13.18 13.13 21.27
N PRO A 84 -13.16 12.67 22.53
CA PRO A 84 -14.37 12.56 23.33
C PRO A 84 -14.66 13.91 24.01
N ASN A 85 -15.76 14.52 23.56
CA ASN A 85 -16.78 15.25 24.34
C ASN A 85 -16.35 16.16 25.50
N THR A 86 -16.76 17.43 25.45
CA THR A 86 -17.49 18.06 26.57
C THR A 86 -18.46 19.14 26.05
N VAL A 87 -19.74 18.74 26.03
CA VAL A 87 -20.97 19.50 26.37
C VAL A 87 -21.14 20.93 25.81
N THR A 88 -22.03 21.02 24.82
CA THR A 88 -22.88 22.18 24.50
C THR A 88 -23.96 22.38 25.58
N PRO A 89 -24.33 23.63 25.90
CA PRO A 89 -25.67 24.13 25.53
C PRO A 89 -25.56 25.51 24.85
N ALA A 90 -26.00 25.68 23.60
CA ALA A 90 -27.35 26.09 23.21
C ALA A 90 -27.74 27.50 23.67
N ALA A 91 -27.68 28.49 22.76
CA ALA A 91 -28.76 29.44 22.41
C ALA A 91 -28.25 30.67 21.62
N THR A 92 -28.97 30.93 20.52
CA THR A 92 -28.99 32.06 19.55
C THR A 92 -29.43 33.40 20.23
N PRO A 93 -29.50 34.58 19.56
CA PRO A 93 -28.43 35.43 19.03
C PRO A 93 -28.56 36.94 19.41
N THR A 94 -27.60 37.77 18.97
CA THR A 94 -27.82 39.14 18.43
C THR A 94 -28.07 40.37 19.35
N GLN A 95 -27.07 41.28 19.30
CA GLN A 95 -27.09 42.76 19.26
C GLN A 95 -27.26 43.67 20.51
N ILE A 96 -26.58 44.83 20.37
CA ILE A 96 -26.87 46.22 20.82
C ILE A 96 -26.12 46.78 22.05
N VAL A 97 -25.07 47.56 21.73
CA VAL A 97 -24.73 48.95 22.16
C VAL A 97 -25.05 49.38 23.61
N LYS A 98 -24.04 49.88 24.36
CA LYS A 98 -23.88 51.30 24.79
C LYS A 98 -22.77 51.52 25.84
N HIS A 99 -21.84 52.40 25.45
CA HIS A 99 -21.13 53.46 26.16
C HIS A 99 -20.51 53.30 27.57
N ALA A 100 -19.26 53.77 27.63
CA ALA A 100 -18.43 54.13 28.79
C ALA A 100 -19.03 55.26 29.65
N PRO A 101 -18.43 55.60 30.83
CA PRO A 101 -17.32 56.57 30.86
C PRO A 101 -16.13 56.24 31.81
N THR A 102 -14.93 56.73 31.39
CA THR A 102 -13.81 57.42 32.10
C THR A 102 -13.70 57.31 33.64
N SER A 103 -12.54 57.22 34.32
CA SER A 103 -11.19 57.85 34.21
C SER A 103 -10.29 57.16 35.27
N SER A 104 -8.97 56.92 35.14
CA SER A 104 -7.92 57.93 35.32
C SER A 104 -6.52 57.36 35.01
N THR A 105 -5.77 58.19 34.28
CA THR A 105 -4.32 58.40 34.09
C THR A 105 -3.31 57.72 35.02
N ASP A 106 -2.28 57.07 34.44
CA ASP A 106 -0.88 57.46 34.70
C ASP A 106 0.07 57.11 33.52
N LEU A 107 1.00 58.04 33.23
CA LEU A 107 1.92 58.07 32.08
C LEU A 107 3.21 57.28 32.38
N ILE A 108 3.85 56.61 31.40
CA ILE A 108 5.11 56.99 30.71
C ILE A 108 5.50 55.85 29.71
N GLN A 109 6.15 56.23 28.59
CA GLN A 109 6.35 55.58 27.27
C GLN A 109 7.16 54.25 27.13
N PRO A 110 7.13 53.61 25.93
CA PRO A 110 7.71 52.30 25.56
C PRO A 110 9.11 52.45 24.85
N PRO A 111 9.83 51.38 24.44
CA PRO A 111 9.56 50.72 23.15
C PRO A 111 9.95 49.22 23.03
N SER A 112 9.61 48.69 21.86
CA SER A 112 10.27 47.59 21.12
C SER A 112 10.27 46.19 21.72
N ASP A 113 9.31 45.37 21.27
CA ASP A 113 9.61 44.04 20.72
C ASP A 113 8.45 43.55 19.83
N MET A 114 8.14 44.35 18.81
CA MET A 114 7.32 43.94 17.66
C MET A 114 8.22 43.34 16.57
N THR A 115 9.01 42.31 16.89
CA THR A 115 9.78 41.59 15.87
C THR A 115 9.70 40.06 15.99
N THR A 116 9.02 39.53 17.01
CA THR A 116 8.86 38.08 17.18
C THR A 116 7.46 37.57 16.78
N ALA A 117 6.44 38.43 16.80
CA ALA A 117 5.06 38.04 16.45
C ALA A 117 4.79 38.05 14.93
N GLU A 118 5.44 38.93 14.16
CA GLU A 118 5.22 39.03 12.71
C GLU A 118 5.98 37.96 11.88
N GLN A 119 7.01 37.34 12.47
CA GLN A 119 7.73 36.24 11.84
C GLN A 119 7.05 34.87 12.07
N ALA A 120 6.16 34.75 13.05
CA ALA A 120 5.40 33.52 13.30
C ALA A 120 4.21 33.33 12.33
N LEU A 121 3.70 34.41 11.71
CA LEU A 121 2.53 34.36 10.83
C LEU A 121 2.88 34.21 9.33
N LYS A 122 4.16 34.36 8.93
CA LYS A 122 4.60 34.15 7.54
C LYS A 122 5.08 32.72 7.24
N ASN A 123 5.14 31.84 8.25
CA ASN A 123 5.43 30.41 8.04
C ASN A 123 4.19 29.55 7.76
N GLY A 124 3.00 30.17 7.72
CA GLY A 124 1.78 29.53 7.23
C GLY A 124 1.77 29.50 5.70
N THR A 125 1.82 28.30 5.11
CA THR A 125 1.65 28.04 3.66
C THR A 125 2.90 28.13 2.80
N GLN A 126 4.02 27.56 3.24
CA GLN A 126 4.91 26.94 2.25
C GLN A 126 4.30 25.61 1.86
N LYS A 127 3.50 25.61 0.78
CA LYS A 127 3.19 24.40 0.01
C LYS A 127 4.55 23.79 -0.35
N ARG A 128 5.03 22.82 0.43
CA ARG A 128 6.27 22.10 0.15
C ARG A 128 6.07 21.54 -1.25
N ILE A 129 6.74 22.15 -2.23
CA ILE A 129 6.80 21.62 -3.60
C ILE A 129 7.65 20.37 -3.43
N LEU A 130 6.98 19.27 -3.15
CA LEU A 130 7.57 17.96 -3.07
C LEU A 130 8.20 17.71 -4.44
N SER A 131 9.45 17.28 -4.48
CA SER A 131 10.08 16.96 -5.76
C SER A 131 9.21 15.91 -6.48
N PRO A 132 9.19 15.86 -7.83
CA PRO A 132 8.41 14.87 -8.55
C PRO A 132 8.63 13.44 -8.02
N ASP A 133 9.86 13.10 -7.62
CA ASP A 133 10.21 11.78 -7.05
C ASP A 133 9.60 11.53 -5.66
N GLU A 134 9.42 12.58 -4.88
CA GLU A 134 8.88 12.52 -3.53
C GLU A 134 7.33 12.55 -3.55
N GLU A 135 6.69 13.18 -4.56
CA GLU A 135 5.26 13.04 -4.85
C GLU A 135 4.89 11.63 -5.35
N ILE A 136 5.76 11.03 -6.18
CA ILE A 136 5.60 9.63 -6.62
C ILE A 136 5.79 8.66 -5.45
N ALA A 137 6.68 8.97 -4.50
CA ALA A 137 6.81 8.18 -3.28
C ALA A 137 5.60 8.34 -2.36
N ALA A 138 5.00 9.54 -2.31
CA ALA A 138 3.80 9.83 -1.52
C ALA A 138 2.54 9.12 -2.08
N GLN A 139 2.44 8.99 -3.42
CA GLN A 139 1.36 8.22 -4.03
C GLN A 139 1.71 6.74 -4.17
N ASN A 140 1.15 5.91 -3.30
CA ASN A 140 1.39 4.48 -3.33
C ASN A 140 0.71 3.80 -4.55
N THR A 141 1.50 3.56 -5.60
CA THR A 141 1.07 2.94 -6.87
C THR A 141 1.12 1.41 -6.89
N SER A 142 1.50 0.76 -5.77
CA SER A 142 1.62 -0.70 -5.71
C SER A 142 0.32 -1.41 -6.10
N GLY A 143 0.44 -2.66 -6.55
CA GLY A 143 -0.69 -3.49 -6.96
C GLY A 143 -1.32 -3.09 -8.31
N LYS A 144 -0.93 -1.96 -8.92
CA LYS A 144 -1.41 -1.55 -10.26
C LYS A 144 -0.50 -2.12 -11.35
N ALA A 145 -1.08 -2.65 -12.44
CA ALA A 145 -0.29 -3.29 -13.50
C ALA A 145 0.69 -2.32 -14.16
N ASN A 146 0.25 -1.09 -14.35
CA ASN A 146 0.97 0.06 -14.87
C ASN A 146 1.36 1.07 -13.77
N GLY A 147 1.40 0.65 -12.51
CA GLY A 147 1.81 1.50 -11.40
C GLY A 147 3.23 2.04 -11.60
N LYS A 148 3.42 3.34 -11.39
CA LYS A 148 4.74 3.98 -11.49
C LYS A 148 5.66 3.44 -10.39
N ILE A 149 6.81 2.91 -10.77
CA ILE A 149 7.74 2.29 -9.82
C ILE A 149 8.58 3.39 -9.15
N PRO A 150 8.57 3.49 -7.81
CA PRO A 150 9.47 4.37 -7.09
C PRO A 150 10.93 4.07 -7.42
N PRO A 151 11.78 5.07 -7.71
CA PRO A 151 13.16 4.84 -8.13
C PRO A 151 13.98 4.12 -7.05
N ASN A 152 13.68 4.35 -5.77
CA ASN A 152 14.37 3.75 -4.63
C ASN A 152 14.20 2.21 -4.50
N ILE A 153 13.25 1.60 -5.22
CA ILE A 153 13.06 0.14 -5.21
C ILE A 153 13.67 -0.57 -6.43
N LYS A 154 14.20 0.18 -7.41
CA LYS A 154 14.88 -0.35 -8.61
C LYS A 154 16.31 -0.79 -8.28
N ARG A 155 16.44 -1.83 -7.46
CA ARG A 155 17.70 -2.43 -7.03
C ARG A 155 17.67 -3.94 -7.23
N TRP A 156 18.86 -4.55 -7.23
CA TRP A 156 19.00 -6.00 -7.23
C TRP A 156 18.23 -6.63 -6.05
N ASN A 157 17.47 -7.69 -6.33
CA ASN A 157 16.73 -8.43 -5.33
C ASN A 157 17.45 -9.76 -5.03
N TRP A 158 18.21 -9.76 -3.93
CA TRP A 158 18.93 -10.94 -3.45
C TRP A 158 18.03 -12.11 -3.08
N ALA A 159 16.83 -11.86 -2.56
CA ALA A 159 15.89 -12.93 -2.24
C ALA A 159 15.33 -13.57 -3.51
N ALA A 160 14.93 -12.76 -4.47
CA ALA A 160 14.42 -13.22 -5.76
C ALA A 160 15.47 -13.98 -6.58
N PHE A 161 16.75 -13.64 -6.43
CA PHE A 161 17.86 -14.36 -7.05
C PHE A 161 18.18 -15.70 -6.37
N LEU A 162 18.32 -15.70 -5.03
CA LEU A 162 18.78 -16.89 -4.30
C LEU A 162 17.69 -17.95 -4.10
N MET A 163 16.42 -17.54 -4.07
CA MET A 163 15.28 -18.41 -3.78
C MET A 163 14.03 -17.98 -4.58
N PRO A 164 14.11 -17.98 -5.93
CA PRO A 164 13.11 -17.37 -6.81
C PRO A 164 11.69 -17.91 -6.62
N ALA A 165 11.54 -19.24 -6.50
CA ALA A 165 10.24 -19.89 -6.35
C ALA A 165 9.56 -19.56 -5.02
N VAL A 166 10.29 -19.70 -3.90
CA VAL A 166 9.77 -19.43 -2.55
C VAL A 166 9.49 -17.94 -2.37
N TRP A 167 10.46 -17.08 -2.70
CA TRP A 167 10.31 -15.64 -2.51
C TRP A 167 9.15 -15.06 -3.33
N GLY A 168 8.99 -15.49 -4.58
CA GLY A 168 7.97 -14.90 -5.45
C GLY A 168 6.55 -15.30 -5.05
N LEU A 169 6.36 -16.46 -4.40
CA LEU A 169 5.06 -16.87 -3.84
C LEU A 169 4.57 -15.85 -2.80
N PHE A 170 5.45 -15.44 -1.87
CA PHE A 170 5.12 -14.49 -0.82
C PHE A 170 5.16 -13.02 -1.28
N SER A 171 5.90 -12.73 -2.35
CA SER A 171 6.06 -11.38 -2.89
C SER A 171 5.00 -10.98 -3.92
N GLY A 172 4.09 -11.88 -4.28
CA GLY A 172 3.00 -11.61 -5.23
C GLY A 172 3.42 -11.70 -6.69
N VAL A 173 4.41 -12.53 -7.02
CA VAL A 173 4.91 -12.69 -8.39
C VAL A 173 4.24 -13.91 -9.04
N PRO A 174 3.40 -13.73 -10.07
CA PRO A 174 2.44 -14.75 -10.51
C PRO A 174 3.06 -15.96 -11.22
N PHE A 175 4.24 -15.83 -11.82
CA PHE A 175 4.89 -16.91 -12.55
C PHE A 175 5.73 -17.84 -11.65
N THR A 176 5.66 -17.71 -10.33
CA THR A 176 6.33 -18.67 -9.42
C THR A 176 5.81 -20.08 -9.55
N ALA A 177 4.52 -20.26 -9.86
CA ALA A 177 3.95 -21.56 -10.18
C ALA A 177 4.68 -22.24 -11.37
N LEU A 178 5.12 -21.45 -12.36
CA LEU A 178 5.89 -21.97 -13.50
C LEU A 178 7.28 -22.46 -13.07
N LEU A 179 7.92 -21.79 -12.11
CA LEU A 179 9.21 -22.23 -11.58
C LEU A 179 9.09 -23.54 -10.79
N PHE A 180 7.98 -23.75 -10.07
CA PHE A 180 7.70 -25.05 -9.47
C PHE A 180 7.43 -26.13 -10.52
N ALA A 181 6.69 -25.81 -11.58
CA ALA A 181 6.43 -26.76 -12.68
C ALA A 181 7.72 -27.16 -13.43
N ALA A 182 8.73 -26.29 -13.46
CA ALA A 182 10.03 -26.61 -14.07
C ALA A 182 10.76 -27.79 -13.40
N ALA A 183 10.35 -28.21 -12.19
CA ALA A 183 10.90 -29.38 -11.51
C ALA A 183 10.62 -30.71 -12.24
N PHE A 184 9.66 -30.74 -13.18
CA PHE A 184 9.33 -31.94 -13.97
C PHE A 184 10.07 -32.00 -15.31
N LEU A 185 10.93 -31.02 -15.60
CA LEU A 185 11.73 -30.99 -16.84
C LEU A 185 13.01 -31.81 -16.70
N PRO A 186 13.64 -32.20 -17.82
CA PRO A 186 14.97 -32.81 -17.79
C PRO A 186 15.98 -31.93 -17.06
N SER A 187 16.88 -32.54 -16.28
CA SER A 187 17.78 -31.85 -15.34
C SER A 187 18.57 -30.70 -15.97
N THR A 188 19.09 -30.88 -17.18
CA THR A 188 19.82 -29.84 -17.90
C THR A 188 18.94 -28.63 -18.25
N ALA A 189 17.72 -28.89 -18.74
CA ALA A 189 16.76 -27.82 -19.08
C ALA A 189 16.27 -27.12 -17.81
N GLN A 190 15.97 -27.89 -16.76
CA GLN A 190 15.59 -27.37 -15.44
C GLN A 190 16.66 -26.43 -14.88
N LEU A 191 17.94 -26.83 -14.91
CA LEU A 191 19.03 -26.00 -14.39
C LEU A 191 19.15 -24.67 -15.16
N LEU A 192 19.10 -24.71 -16.49
CA LEU A 192 19.18 -23.50 -17.31
C LEU A 192 17.99 -22.56 -17.08
N ILE A 193 16.77 -23.10 -16.95
CA ILE A 193 15.57 -22.32 -16.63
C ILE A 193 15.71 -21.67 -15.26
N MET A 194 16.16 -22.44 -14.25
CA MET A 194 16.33 -21.93 -12.89
C MET A 194 17.39 -20.82 -12.81
N ILE A 195 18.54 -20.98 -13.49
CA ILE A 195 19.58 -19.94 -13.52
C ILE A 195 19.05 -18.68 -14.22
N SER A 196 18.43 -18.83 -15.39
CA SER A 196 17.91 -17.71 -16.18
C SER A 196 16.80 -16.96 -15.42
N ALA A 197 15.88 -17.70 -14.81
CA ALA A 197 14.82 -17.14 -13.97
C ALA A 197 15.40 -16.41 -12.77
N SER A 198 16.38 -16.99 -12.07
CA SER A 198 17.02 -16.37 -10.90
C SER A 198 17.65 -15.02 -11.26
N LEU A 199 18.38 -14.95 -12.37
CA LEU A 199 18.99 -13.70 -12.85
C LEU A 199 17.92 -12.65 -13.21
N PHE A 200 16.91 -13.05 -13.99
CA PHE A 200 15.81 -12.17 -14.35
C PHE A 200 15.09 -11.62 -13.12
N LEU A 201 14.85 -12.47 -12.12
CA LEU A 201 14.19 -12.10 -10.87
C LEU A 201 15.09 -11.24 -9.98
N GLY A 202 16.40 -11.45 -10.01
CA GLY A 202 17.34 -10.55 -9.36
C GLY A 202 17.22 -9.11 -9.89
N PHE A 203 17.12 -8.93 -11.21
CA PHE A 203 16.97 -7.60 -11.82
C PHE A 203 15.56 -7.01 -11.69
N LYS A 204 14.53 -7.81 -11.97
CA LYS A 204 13.14 -7.33 -12.09
C LYS A 204 12.23 -7.68 -10.92
N GLY A 205 12.70 -8.48 -9.96
CA GLY A 205 11.89 -8.99 -8.86
C GLY A 205 11.20 -7.89 -8.07
N ASN A 206 11.91 -6.82 -7.70
CA ASN A 206 11.30 -5.71 -6.96
C ASN A 206 10.16 -5.03 -7.74
N GLU A 207 10.32 -4.83 -9.05
CA GLU A 207 9.30 -4.24 -9.91
C GLU A 207 8.06 -5.14 -10.02
N LEU A 208 8.29 -6.44 -10.19
CA LEU A 208 7.25 -7.44 -10.30
C LEU A 208 6.48 -7.60 -8.98
N ALA A 209 7.18 -7.63 -7.85
CA ALA A 209 6.57 -7.69 -6.51
C ALA A 209 5.79 -6.40 -6.18
N TRP A 210 6.29 -5.23 -6.59
CA TRP A 210 5.59 -3.96 -6.41
C TRP A 210 4.24 -3.93 -7.16
N ARG A 211 4.24 -4.44 -8.39
CA ARG A 211 3.02 -4.55 -9.21
C ARG A 211 2.15 -5.74 -8.80
N GLY A 212 2.72 -6.78 -8.22
CA GLY A 212 2.05 -8.04 -7.92
C GLY A 212 0.94 -7.92 -6.89
N LYS A 213 1.18 -7.12 -5.85
CA LYS A 213 0.22 -6.91 -4.76
C LYS A 213 0.24 -5.48 -4.23
N LYS A 214 -0.80 -5.09 -3.49
CA LYS A 214 -0.87 -3.80 -2.82
C LYS A 214 0.01 -3.84 -1.57
N TRP A 215 0.86 -2.84 -1.42
CA TRP A 215 1.68 -2.59 -0.24
C TRP A 215 1.11 -1.37 0.49
N GLN A 216 1.35 -1.23 1.79
CA GLN A 216 0.85 -0.09 2.58
C GLN A 216 1.62 1.21 2.27
N SER A 217 2.93 1.10 2.11
CA SER A 217 3.83 2.18 1.68
C SER A 217 5.09 1.61 1.02
N VAL A 218 5.94 2.51 0.50
CA VAL A 218 7.25 2.14 -0.05
C VAL A 218 8.18 1.60 1.04
N GLU A 219 8.09 2.14 2.26
CA GLU A 219 8.85 1.73 3.44
C GLU A 219 8.46 0.33 3.87
N HIS A 220 7.16 0.03 3.92
CA HIS A 220 6.64 -1.30 4.23
C HIS A 220 7.12 -2.35 3.20
N PHE A 221 7.15 -1.99 1.92
CA PHE A 221 7.74 -2.87 0.90
C PHE A 221 9.24 -3.09 1.14
N ASN A 222 9.98 -2.01 1.41
CA ASN A 222 11.42 -2.08 1.60
C ASN A 222 11.83 -2.86 2.84
N SER A 223 11.10 -2.75 3.95
CA SER A 223 11.36 -3.54 5.16
C SER A 223 11.15 -5.04 4.90
N PHE A 224 10.06 -5.39 4.21
CA PHE A 224 9.78 -6.77 3.80
C PHE A 224 10.89 -7.33 2.91
N GLN A 225 11.29 -6.62 1.84
CA GLN A 225 12.35 -7.09 0.94
C GLN A 225 13.71 -7.21 1.64
N ARG A 226 14.03 -6.32 2.59
CA ARG A 226 15.26 -6.39 3.39
C ARG A 226 15.29 -7.63 4.29
N GLN A 227 14.17 -7.95 4.94
CA GLN A 227 14.07 -9.17 5.75
C GLN A 227 14.29 -10.40 4.87
N TRP A 228 13.57 -10.51 3.75
CA TRP A 228 13.73 -11.62 2.81
C TRP A 228 15.17 -11.76 2.28
N ALA A 229 15.82 -10.65 1.92
CA ALA A 229 17.21 -10.67 1.49
C ALA A 229 18.16 -11.16 2.60
N SER A 230 17.96 -10.72 3.84
CA SER A 230 18.78 -11.20 4.97
C SER A 230 18.58 -12.70 5.22
N TRP A 231 17.34 -13.18 5.17
CA TRP A 231 17.04 -14.60 5.35
C TRP A 231 17.64 -15.43 4.21
N SER A 232 17.52 -14.98 2.97
CA SER A 232 18.02 -15.72 1.82
C SER A 232 19.53 -15.83 1.79
N ILE A 233 20.24 -14.74 2.05
CA ILE A 233 21.70 -14.73 2.08
C ILE A 233 22.22 -15.67 3.18
N ARG A 234 21.64 -15.61 4.39
CA ARG A 234 22.05 -16.48 5.51
C ARG A 234 21.82 -17.95 5.21
N LEU A 235 20.67 -18.30 4.65
CA LEU A 235 20.34 -19.68 4.30
C LEU A 235 21.26 -20.20 3.18
N SER A 236 21.45 -19.42 2.11
CA SER A 236 22.34 -19.78 0.99
C SER A 236 23.79 -19.93 1.45
N ALA A 237 24.28 -19.07 2.34
CA ALA A 237 25.63 -19.19 2.90
C ALA A 237 25.79 -20.47 3.72
N ALA A 238 24.81 -20.82 4.55
CA ALA A 238 24.84 -22.06 5.33
C ALA A 238 24.86 -23.30 4.44
N ILE A 239 24.01 -23.36 3.41
CA ILE A 239 23.98 -24.47 2.45
C ILE A 239 25.30 -24.56 1.68
N GLY A 240 25.83 -23.41 1.23
CA GLY A 240 27.12 -23.35 0.54
C GLY A 240 28.29 -23.87 1.38
N ALA A 241 28.33 -23.50 2.67
CA ALA A 241 29.34 -24.00 3.61
C ALA A 241 29.25 -25.53 3.81
N ILE A 242 28.04 -26.06 3.98
CA ILE A 242 27.81 -27.51 4.12
C ILE A 242 28.26 -28.26 2.85
N LEU A 243 27.87 -27.76 1.67
CA LEU A 243 28.27 -28.35 0.39
C LEU A 243 29.79 -28.31 0.19
N LEU A 244 30.44 -27.22 0.59
CA LEU A 244 31.89 -27.07 0.49
C LEU A 244 32.62 -28.09 1.40
N VAL A 245 32.17 -28.26 2.65
CA VAL A 245 32.70 -29.30 3.56
C VAL A 245 32.48 -30.70 2.99
N PHE A 246 31.28 -30.97 2.46
CA PHE A 246 30.97 -32.24 1.81
C PHE A 246 31.89 -32.54 0.62
N ILE A 247 32.15 -31.54 -0.23
CA ILE A 247 33.07 -31.71 -1.36
C ILE A 247 34.49 -32.02 -0.87
N ILE A 248 35.01 -31.23 0.08
CA ILE A 248 36.37 -31.42 0.63
C ILE A 248 36.52 -32.83 1.22
N THR A 249 35.55 -33.28 2.01
CA THR A 249 35.57 -34.63 2.61
C THR A 249 35.45 -35.77 1.59
N ARG A 250 34.87 -35.53 0.42
CA ARG A 250 34.74 -36.52 -0.66
C ARG A 250 35.93 -36.54 -1.62
N THR A 251 36.60 -35.41 -1.82
CA THR A 251 37.75 -35.28 -2.73
C THR A 251 39.10 -35.45 -2.03
N GLY A 252 39.15 -35.33 -0.70
CA GLY A 252 40.37 -35.46 0.11
C GLY A 252 40.59 -36.84 0.73
N GLY A 253 39.91 -37.88 0.24
CA GLY A 253 40.04 -39.28 0.68
C GLY A 253 40.54 -40.20 -0.43
#